data_AF-A0A2E7EMK3-F1
#
_entry.id   AF-A0A2E7EMK3-F1
#
_cell.length_a   1.000
_cell.length_b   1.000
_cell.length_c   1.000
_cell.angle_alpha   90.00
_cell.angle_beta   90.00
_cell.angle_gamma   90.00
#
_symmetry.space_group_name_H-M   'P 1'
#
loop_
_entity.id
_entity.type
_entity.pdbx_description
1 polymer ?
#
loop_
_entity_poly.entity_id
_entity_poly.type
_entity_poly.pdbx_seq_one_letter_code
_entity_poly.pdbx_strand_id
1 'polypeptide(L)'
;MPQTFKLPCPACERSIRVTPPQAGESLICECGATVQAPTLREIRALEPIGEAQTTSPSEGASWNPLKGTIFVLGAILIVSGLIGHFRINPQRQSLATEAPPFEELDVAMDSITPVQAWEAWGYFRGQDLEYRDTPEFLANRQKHTELSFYIYLVWGLAICGVVMVIISLLIPSRR
;
A
#
# COMPACT_ATOMS: atom_id res chain seq x y z
N MET A 1 -39.23 8.55 -6.07
CA MET A 1 -38.72 9.93 -6.18
C MET A 1 -39.86 10.81 -6.69
N PRO A 2 -40.07 12.03 -6.15
CA PRO A 2 -41.18 12.88 -6.59
C PRO A 2 -40.91 13.41 -8.02
N GLN A 3 -41.79 13.08 -8.96
CA GLN A 3 -41.70 13.57 -10.33
C GLN A 3 -41.96 15.09 -10.38
N THR A 4 -41.18 15.82 -11.17
CA THR A 4 -41.32 17.28 -11.33
C THR A 4 -41.87 17.59 -12.72
N PHE A 5 -42.81 18.52 -12.80
CA PHE A 5 -43.55 18.87 -14.02
C PHE A 5 -43.31 20.34 -14.39
N LYS A 6 -43.41 20.68 -15.69
CA LYS A 6 -43.30 22.07 -16.18
C LYS A 6 -44.67 22.73 -16.27
N LEU A 7 -44.84 23.86 -15.59
CA LEU A 7 -46.03 24.72 -15.70
C LEU A 7 -45.65 26.03 -16.42
N PRO A 8 -46.19 26.34 -17.61
CA PRO A 8 -45.93 27.62 -18.26
C PRO A 8 -46.58 28.78 -17.50
N CYS A 9 -45.84 29.86 -17.27
CA CYS A 9 -46.37 31.08 -16.67
C CYS A 9 -47.17 31.90 -17.70
N PRO A 10 -48.41 32.34 -17.40
CA PRO A 10 -49.22 33.12 -18.33
C PRO A 10 -48.71 34.55 -18.57
N ALA A 11 -47.86 35.09 -17.68
CA ALA A 11 -47.38 36.47 -17.76
C ALA A 11 -46.04 36.63 -18.50
N CYS A 12 -45.20 35.58 -18.53
CA CYS A 12 -43.85 35.66 -19.07
C CYS A 12 -43.43 34.45 -19.92
N GLU A 13 -44.36 33.51 -20.15
CA GLU A 13 -44.17 32.26 -20.92
C GLU A 13 -43.05 31.34 -20.41
N ARG A 14 -42.40 31.66 -19.28
CA ARG A 14 -41.37 30.81 -18.66
C ARG A 14 -41.97 29.62 -17.93
N SER A 15 -41.28 28.49 -17.97
CA SER A 15 -41.69 27.26 -17.27
C SER A 15 -41.31 27.29 -15.79
N ILE A 16 -42.31 27.19 -14.91
CA ILE A 16 -42.18 27.00 -13.47
C ILE A 16 -42.12 25.50 -13.18
N ARG A 17 -41.21 25.07 -12.30
CA ARG A 17 -41.13 23.67 -11.86
C ARG A 17 -42.15 23.44 -10.75
N VAL A 18 -43.03 22.46 -10.93
CA VAL A 18 -44.07 22.13 -9.95
C VAL A 18 -44.01 20.65 -9.62
N THR A 19 -44.15 20.33 -8.34
CA THR A 19 -44.24 18.95 -7.85
C THR A 19 -45.68 18.61 -7.45
N PRO A 20 -46.11 17.33 -7.49
CA PRO A 20 -47.46 16.92 -7.11
C PRO A 20 -47.95 17.41 -5.73
N PRO A 21 -47.10 17.53 -4.68
CA PRO A 21 -47.51 18.08 -3.39
C PRO A 21 -47.90 19.56 -3.43
N GLN A 22 -47.47 20.32 -4.45
CA GLN A 22 -47.75 21.75 -4.60
C GLN A 22 -49.03 22.02 -5.39
N ALA A 23 -49.85 20.98 -5.64
CA ALA A 23 -51.12 21.12 -6.35
C ALA A 23 -52.08 22.06 -5.59
N GLY A 24 -52.59 23.09 -6.28
CA GLY A 24 -53.51 24.08 -5.69
C GLY A 24 -52.84 25.19 -4.87
N GLU A 25 -51.51 25.20 -4.74
CA GLU A 25 -50.75 26.23 -4.04
C GLU A 25 -50.53 27.47 -4.95
N SER A 26 -50.41 28.66 -4.36
CA SER A 26 -50.01 29.87 -5.08
C SER A 26 -48.48 29.95 -5.19
N LEU A 27 -47.95 29.82 -6.40
CA LEU A 27 -46.52 29.89 -6.68
C LEU A 27 -46.15 31.26 -7.23
N ILE A 28 -45.01 31.81 -6.81
CA ILE A 28 -44.49 33.06 -7.34
C ILE A 28 -43.51 32.72 -8.48
N CYS A 29 -43.77 33.24 -9.67
CA CYS A 29 -42.87 33.12 -10.80
C CYS A 29 -41.69 34.09 -10.67
N GLU A 30 -40.55 33.81 -11.31
CA GLU A 30 -39.39 34.71 -11.36
C GLU A 30 -39.70 36.10 -11.96
N CYS A 31 -40.79 36.23 -12.72
CA CYS A 31 -41.27 37.51 -13.22
C CYS A 31 -42.05 38.33 -12.16
N GLY A 32 -42.20 37.81 -10.94
CA GLY A 32 -42.95 38.42 -9.84
C GLY A 32 -44.46 38.18 -9.88
N ALA A 33 -44.97 37.49 -10.91
CA ALA A 33 -46.40 37.15 -10.99
C ALA A 33 -46.75 35.95 -10.11
N THR A 34 -47.88 36.05 -9.39
CA THR A 34 -48.46 34.93 -8.64
C THR A 34 -49.27 34.04 -9.59
N VAL A 35 -48.88 32.78 -9.72
CA VAL A 35 -49.53 31.77 -10.57
C VAL A 35 -50.07 30.67 -9.66
N GLN A 36 -51.35 30.33 -9.81
CA GLN A 36 -51.93 29.23 -9.06
C GLN A 36 -51.52 27.90 -9.70
N ALA A 37 -50.95 27.00 -8.90
CA ALA A 37 -50.62 25.66 -9.35
C ALA A 37 -51.93 24.92 -9.71
N PRO A 38 -51.99 24.27 -10.88
CA PRO A 38 -53.20 23.60 -11.32
C PRO A 38 -53.49 22.37 -10.46
N THR A 39 -54.66 21.78 -10.64
CA THR A 39 -55.10 20.63 -9.84
C THR A 39 -54.16 19.43 -10.06
N LEU A 40 -54.13 18.50 -9.10
CA LEU A 40 -53.27 17.31 -9.19
C LEU A 40 -53.53 16.48 -10.47
N ARG A 41 -54.75 16.53 -11.00
CA ARG A 41 -55.11 15.88 -12.28
C ARG A 41 -54.47 16.58 -13.48
N GLU A 42 -54.43 17.90 -13.47
CA GLU A 42 -53.84 18.72 -14.53
C GLU A 42 -52.31 18.70 -14.48
N ILE A 43 -51.71 18.64 -13.29
CA ILE A 43 -50.24 18.46 -13.13
C ILE A 43 -49.76 17.18 -13.79
N ARG A 44 -50.54 16.09 -13.71
CA ARG A 44 -50.21 14.82 -14.37
C ARG A 44 -50.39 14.86 -15.89
N ALA A 45 -51.13 15.84 -16.41
CA ALA A 45 -51.28 16.08 -17.84
C ALA A 45 -50.23 17.04 -18.41
N LEU A 46 -49.46 17.72 -17.55
CA LEU A 46 -48.32 18.53 -17.96
C LEU A 46 -47.18 17.63 -18.42
N GLU A 47 -46.35 18.17 -19.32
CA GLU A 47 -45.15 17.48 -19.77
C GLU A 47 -44.25 17.23 -18.54
N PRO A 48 -43.99 15.96 -18.20
CA PRO A 48 -43.03 15.67 -17.15
C PRO A 48 -41.72 16.31 -17.58
N ILE A 49 -41.00 16.91 -16.62
CA ILE A 49 -39.56 17.06 -16.81
C ILE A 49 -39.06 15.63 -16.75
N GLY A 50 -39.13 14.92 -17.89
CA GLY A 50 -38.59 13.59 -18.05
C GLY A 50 -37.22 13.70 -17.44
N GLU A 51 -37.01 12.94 -16.34
CA GLU A 51 -35.88 13.06 -15.43
C GLU A 51 -34.76 13.59 -16.27
N ALA A 52 -34.45 14.88 -16.10
CA ALA A 52 -33.28 15.43 -16.75
C ALA A 52 -32.25 14.43 -16.31
N GLN A 53 -31.81 13.58 -17.25
CA GLN A 53 -30.78 12.64 -17.00
C GLN A 53 -29.76 13.59 -16.46
N THR A 54 -29.54 13.52 -15.16
CA THR A 54 -28.28 13.87 -14.62
C THR A 54 -27.38 12.77 -15.16
N THR A 55 -27.15 12.79 -16.47
CA THR A 55 -25.83 13.03 -17.03
C THR A 55 -25.26 14.31 -16.38
N SER A 56 -25.17 14.34 -15.04
CA SER A 56 -23.84 14.40 -14.50
C SER A 56 -23.17 13.27 -15.26
N PRO A 57 -22.20 13.53 -16.15
CA PRO A 57 -21.33 12.43 -16.50
C PRO A 57 -21.04 11.80 -15.14
N SER A 58 -21.34 10.51 -14.96
CA SER A 58 -20.52 9.82 -14.01
C SER A 58 -19.13 10.23 -14.50
N GLU A 59 -18.42 11.01 -13.71
CA GLU A 59 -16.99 11.09 -13.82
C GLU A 59 -16.58 9.64 -13.56
N GLY A 60 -16.81 8.76 -14.56
CA GLY A 60 -16.37 7.40 -14.61
C GLY A 60 -14.90 7.64 -14.68
N ALA A 61 -14.30 7.68 -13.50
CA ALA A 61 -12.93 8.09 -13.28
C ALA A 61 -12.14 7.40 -14.36
N SER A 62 -11.71 8.18 -15.37
CA SER A 62 -11.13 7.57 -16.55
C SER A 62 -9.88 6.87 -16.02
N TRP A 63 -9.93 5.54 -16.02
CA TRP A 63 -8.90 4.75 -15.35
C TRP A 63 -7.64 4.96 -16.16
N ASN A 64 -6.72 5.78 -15.64
CA ASN A 64 -5.47 6.04 -16.32
C ASN A 64 -4.63 4.74 -16.26
N PRO A 65 -4.44 4.02 -17.38
CA PRO A 65 -3.75 2.75 -17.37
C PRO A 65 -2.30 2.90 -16.90
N LEU A 66 -1.67 4.05 -17.15
CA LEU A 66 -0.33 4.35 -16.67
C LEU A 66 -0.29 4.42 -15.14
N LYS A 67 -1.30 5.06 -14.52
CA LYS A 67 -1.43 5.15 -13.06
C LYS A 67 -1.57 3.77 -12.43
N GLY A 68 -2.44 2.94 -12.99
CA GLY A 68 -2.64 1.55 -12.55
C GLY A 68 -1.37 0.71 -12.66
N THR A 69 -0.68 0.79 -13.80
CA THR A 69 0.56 0.01 -14.04
C THR A 69 1.68 0.41 -13.08
N ILE A 70 1.91 1.71 -12.86
CA ILE A 70 2.94 2.19 -11.92
C ILE A 70 2.62 1.73 -10.49
N PHE A 71 1.33 1.79 -10.10
CA PHE A 71 0.89 1.33 -8.79
C PHE A 71 1.16 -0.17 -8.58
N VAL A 72 0.75 -0.99 -9.56
CA VAL A 72 0.91 -2.46 -9.48
C VAL A 72 2.39 -2.84 -9.46
N LEU A 73 3.22 -2.24 -10.31
CA LEU A 73 4.67 -2.47 -10.30
C LEU A 73 5.28 -2.07 -8.95
N GLY A 74 4.91 -0.92 -8.41
CA GLY A 74 5.36 -0.49 -7.08
C GLY A 74 4.95 -1.46 -5.98
N ALA A 75 3.71 -1.93 -5.99
CA ALA A 75 3.21 -2.91 -5.04
C ALA A 75 3.96 -4.25 -5.13
N ILE A 76 4.26 -4.73 -6.34
CA ILE A 76 5.06 -5.96 -6.56
C ILE A 76 6.47 -5.80 -6.00
N LEU A 77 7.11 -4.65 -6.17
CA LEU A 77 8.44 -4.37 -5.62
C LEU A 77 8.43 -4.36 -4.08
N ILE A 78 7.40 -3.78 -3.46
CA ILE A 78 7.24 -3.79 -2.00
C ILE A 78 7.08 -5.23 -1.49
N VAL A 79 6.16 -5.99 -2.10
CA VAL A 79 5.87 -7.37 -1.67
C VAL A 79 7.08 -8.28 -1.88
N SER A 80 7.76 -8.19 -3.01
CA SER A 80 8.99 -8.97 -3.26
C SER A 80 10.10 -8.59 -2.30
N GLY A 81 10.23 -7.31 -1.98
CA GLY A 81 11.09 -6.79 -0.92
C GLY A 81 10.82 -7.43 0.45
N LEU A 82 9.56 -7.40 0.88
CA LEU A 82 9.17 -8.00 2.17
C LEU A 82 9.42 -9.51 2.21
N ILE A 83 9.05 -10.24 1.14
CA ILE A 83 9.31 -11.68 1.05
C ILE A 83 10.81 -11.97 1.15
N GLY A 84 11.63 -11.23 0.41
CA GLY A 84 13.09 -11.37 0.47
C GLY A 84 13.63 -11.13 1.88
N HIS A 85 13.15 -10.10 2.57
CA HIS A 85 13.55 -9.80 3.94
C HIS A 85 13.19 -10.94 4.90
N PHE A 86 11.94 -11.44 4.85
CA PHE A 86 11.48 -12.52 5.72
C PHE A 86 12.19 -13.86 5.45
N ARG A 87 12.74 -14.08 4.25
CA ARG A 87 13.54 -15.28 3.95
C ARG A 87 14.99 -15.17 4.39
N ILE A 88 15.61 -14.01 4.20
CA ILE A 88 17.06 -13.82 4.40
C ILE A 88 17.41 -13.41 5.84
N ASN A 89 16.60 -12.53 6.46
CA ASN A 89 16.93 -11.98 7.76
C ASN A 89 17.03 -13.03 8.89
N PRO A 90 16.16 -14.06 8.97
CA PRO A 90 16.30 -15.11 9.98
C PRO A 90 17.61 -15.88 9.84
N GLN A 91 18.01 -16.20 8.60
CA GLN A 91 19.27 -16.90 8.32
C GLN A 91 20.48 -16.06 8.77
N ARG A 92 20.45 -14.76 8.47
CA ARG A 92 21.50 -13.84 8.91
C ARG A 92 21.59 -13.77 10.43
N GLN A 93 20.45 -13.65 11.11
CA GLN A 93 20.39 -13.52 12.57
C GLN A 93 20.81 -14.80 13.31
N SER A 94 20.64 -15.98 12.69
CA SER A 94 21.09 -17.24 13.28
C SER A 94 22.60 -17.47 13.25
N LEU A 95 23.36 -16.63 12.55
CA LEU A 95 24.81 -16.79 12.44
C LEU A 95 25.51 -16.30 13.72
N ALA A 96 26.20 -17.20 14.41
CA ALA A 96 27.14 -16.82 15.47
C ALA A 96 28.35 -16.12 14.83
N THR A 97 28.49 -14.81 15.03
CA THR A 97 29.56 -13.99 14.43
C THR A 97 30.59 -13.50 15.45
N GLU A 98 30.29 -13.68 16.73
CA GLU A 98 31.17 -13.33 17.83
C GLU A 98 31.97 -14.55 18.26
N ALA A 99 33.20 -14.32 18.69
CA ALA A 99 33.99 -15.37 19.30
C ALA A 99 33.31 -15.76 20.64
N PRO A 100 33.27 -17.05 20.99
CA PRO A 100 32.85 -17.44 22.33
C PRO A 100 33.74 -16.73 23.37
N PRO A 101 33.18 -16.35 24.53
CA PRO A 101 33.94 -15.67 25.57
C PRO A 101 35.12 -16.55 25.99
N PHE A 102 36.32 -15.95 26.10
CA PHE A 102 37.55 -16.65 26.48
C PHE A 102 37.45 -17.37 27.83
N GLU A 103 36.56 -16.89 28.72
CA GLU A 103 36.29 -17.45 30.04
C GLU A 103 35.77 -18.91 29.97
N GLU A 104 35.07 -19.30 28.90
CA GLU A 104 34.66 -20.71 28.70
C GLU A 104 35.83 -21.61 28.28
N LEU A 105 36.87 -21.03 27.68
CA LEU A 105 38.05 -21.76 27.23
C LEU A 105 39.09 -21.92 28.36
N ASP A 106 39.21 -20.91 29.23
CA ASP A 106 40.15 -20.90 30.36
C ASP A 106 39.78 -21.91 31.46
N VAL A 107 38.48 -22.12 31.72
CA VAL A 107 38.02 -23.12 32.72
C VAL A 107 38.50 -24.53 32.37
N ALA A 108 38.62 -24.85 31.08
CA ALA A 108 39.16 -26.13 30.65
C ALA A 108 40.70 -26.19 30.80
N MET A 109 41.40 -25.09 30.55
CA MET A 109 42.87 -25.03 30.65
C MET A 109 43.36 -25.07 32.10
N ASP A 110 42.70 -24.37 33.02
CA ASP A 110 43.06 -24.36 34.45
C ASP A 110 42.81 -25.72 35.13
N SER A 111 41.93 -26.53 34.56
CA SER A 111 41.63 -27.87 35.06
C SER A 111 42.60 -28.94 34.58
N ILE A 112 43.47 -28.62 33.60
CA ILE A 112 44.38 -29.60 33.00
C ILE A 112 45.64 -29.75 33.88
N THR A 113 45.98 -30.99 34.21
CA THR A 113 47.22 -31.25 34.95
C THR A 113 48.44 -31.14 34.02
N PRO A 114 49.64 -30.85 34.55
CA PRO A 114 50.87 -30.79 33.73
C PRO A 114 51.14 -32.06 32.93
N VAL A 115 50.77 -33.24 33.46
CA VAL A 115 50.91 -34.53 32.76
C VAL A 115 49.96 -34.61 31.57
N GLN A 116 48.69 -34.26 31.76
CA GLN A 116 47.70 -34.23 30.67
C GLN A 116 48.05 -33.20 29.60
N ALA A 117 48.58 -32.04 29.99
CA ALA A 117 49.09 -31.04 29.05
C ALA A 117 50.25 -31.59 28.20
N TRP A 118 51.18 -32.33 28.82
CA TRP A 118 52.30 -32.96 28.13
C TRP A 118 51.84 -34.03 27.13
N GLU A 119 50.87 -34.86 27.52
CA GLU A 119 50.26 -35.87 26.65
C GLU A 119 49.51 -35.23 25.46
N ALA A 120 48.70 -34.20 25.73
CA ALA A 120 48.00 -33.45 24.69
C ALA A 120 48.97 -32.81 23.70
N TRP A 121 50.05 -32.19 24.19
CA TRP A 121 51.09 -31.64 23.33
C TRP A 121 51.79 -32.72 22.50
N GLY A 122 52.09 -33.88 23.08
CA GLY A 122 52.65 -35.01 22.35
C GLY A 122 51.74 -35.49 21.21
N TYR A 123 50.43 -35.49 21.44
CA TYR A 123 49.42 -35.78 20.43
C TYR A 123 49.42 -34.76 19.28
N PHE A 124 49.46 -33.45 19.60
CA PHE A 124 49.40 -32.40 18.58
C PHE A 124 50.72 -32.16 17.82
N ARG A 125 51.88 -32.41 18.45
CA ARG A 125 53.21 -32.23 17.85
C ARG A 125 53.41 -33.06 16.57
N GLY A 126 52.75 -34.21 16.46
CA GLY A 126 52.86 -35.12 15.31
C GLY A 126 51.83 -34.86 14.20
N GLN A 127 50.89 -33.94 14.40
CA GLN A 127 49.91 -33.58 13.40
C GLN A 127 50.36 -32.31 12.66
N ASP A 128 50.24 -32.29 11.34
CA ASP A 128 50.40 -31.06 10.57
C ASP A 128 49.31 -30.07 11.01
N LEU A 129 49.72 -29.05 11.77
CA LEU A 129 48.87 -27.95 12.23
C LEU A 129 48.42 -27.02 11.08
N GLU A 130 48.69 -27.43 9.83
CA GLU A 130 48.48 -26.64 8.63
C GLU A 130 46.98 -26.46 8.31
N TYR A 131 46.11 -27.33 8.83
CA TYR A 131 44.67 -27.23 8.67
C TYR A 131 43.99 -26.70 9.95
N ARG A 132 44.23 -25.42 10.26
CA ARG A 132 43.36 -24.72 11.21
C ARG A 132 42.07 -24.39 10.45
N ASP A 133 41.07 -25.26 10.56
CA ASP A 133 39.72 -24.96 10.11
C ASP A 133 39.37 -23.54 10.58
N THR A 134 39.03 -22.67 9.62
CA THR A 134 38.61 -21.30 9.95
C THR A 134 37.50 -21.40 10.98
N PRO A 135 37.68 -20.80 12.18
CA PRO A 135 36.67 -20.82 13.22
C PRO A 135 35.31 -20.44 12.66
N GLU A 136 34.26 -21.16 13.06
CA GLU A 136 32.93 -21.01 12.47
C GLU A 136 32.45 -19.54 12.53
N PHE A 137 32.76 -18.83 13.62
CA PHE A 137 32.39 -17.42 13.78
C PHE A 137 33.03 -16.49 12.73
N LEU A 138 34.24 -16.80 12.24
CA LEU A 138 34.89 -16.04 11.17
C LEU A 138 34.23 -16.30 9.81
N ALA A 139 33.95 -17.57 9.50
CA ALA A 139 33.21 -17.94 8.29
C ALA A 139 31.79 -17.35 8.29
N ASN A 140 31.14 -17.36 9.45
CA ASN A 140 29.83 -16.77 9.67
C ASN A 140 29.85 -15.25 9.56
N ARG A 141 30.94 -14.57 9.95
CA ARG A 141 31.10 -13.12 9.77
C ARG A 141 31.14 -12.73 8.29
N GLN A 142 31.83 -13.52 7.47
CA GLN A 142 31.84 -13.32 6.03
C GLN A 142 30.44 -13.52 5.44
N LYS A 143 29.78 -14.64 5.75
CA LYS A 143 28.38 -14.89 5.33
C LYS A 143 27.41 -13.81 5.82
N HIS A 144 27.57 -13.32 7.04
CA HIS A 144 26.73 -12.25 7.59
C HIS A 144 26.87 -10.96 6.77
N THR A 145 28.08 -10.65 6.29
CA THR A 145 28.34 -9.50 5.43
C THR A 145 27.66 -9.66 4.07
N GLU A 146 27.79 -10.83 3.45
CA GLU A 146 27.12 -11.17 2.18
C GLU A 146 25.59 -11.09 2.31
N LEU A 147 25.00 -11.71 3.33
CA LEU A 147 23.56 -11.66 3.58
C LEU A 147 23.07 -10.24 3.90
N SER A 148 23.88 -9.43 4.59
CA SER A 148 23.54 -8.03 4.85
C SER A 148 23.45 -7.22 3.57
N PHE A 149 24.34 -7.45 2.61
CA PHE A 149 24.26 -6.82 1.29
C PHE A 149 22.92 -7.13 0.59
N TYR A 150 22.51 -8.40 0.57
CA TYR A 150 21.21 -8.77 -0.02
C TYR A 150 20.03 -8.14 0.71
N ILE A 151 20.06 -8.03 2.03
CA ILE A 151 19.02 -7.35 2.81
C ILE A 151 18.91 -5.88 2.38
N TYR A 152 20.03 -5.18 2.24
CA TYR A 152 20.02 -3.78 1.78
C TYR A 152 19.48 -3.64 0.36
N LEU A 153 19.85 -4.54 -0.55
CA LEU A 153 19.33 -4.56 -1.92
C LEU A 153 17.80 -4.73 -1.93
N VAL A 154 17.29 -5.68 -1.17
CA VAL A 154 15.87 -5.99 -1.05
C VAL A 154 15.08 -4.83 -0.42
N TRP A 155 15.62 -4.17 0.60
CA TRP A 155 15.04 -2.94 1.14
C TRP A 155 15.07 -1.78 0.15
N GLY A 156 16.14 -1.64 -0.63
CA GLY A 156 16.23 -0.65 -1.71
C GLY A 156 15.12 -0.84 -2.74
N LEU A 157 14.85 -2.08 -3.17
CA LEU A 157 13.74 -2.40 -4.06
C LEU A 157 12.38 -2.04 -3.45
N ALA A 158 12.17 -2.37 -2.17
CA ALA A 158 10.93 -2.02 -1.47
C ALA A 158 10.71 -0.50 -1.41
N ILE A 159 11.75 0.27 -1.11
CA ILE A 159 11.71 1.74 -1.08
C ILE A 159 11.38 2.30 -2.47
N CYS A 160 12.02 1.80 -3.52
CA CYS A 160 11.67 2.16 -4.90
C CYS A 160 10.20 1.89 -5.21
N GLY A 161 9.67 0.74 -4.75
CA GLY A 161 8.25 0.41 -4.87
C GLY A 161 7.33 1.39 -4.14
N VAL A 162 7.68 1.80 -2.92
CA VAL A 162 6.95 2.84 -2.16
C VAL A 162 6.93 4.16 -2.92
N VAL A 163 8.09 4.59 -3.45
CA VAL A 163 8.20 5.81 -4.25
C VAL A 163 7.30 5.74 -5.49
N MET A 164 7.27 4.61 -6.20
CA MET A 164 6.38 4.42 -7.36
C MET A 164 4.89 4.51 -6.97
N VAL A 165 4.49 3.88 -5.87
CA VAL A 165 3.11 3.97 -5.36
C VAL A 165 2.75 5.42 -5.04
N ILE A 166 3.62 6.15 -4.34
CA ILE A 166 3.40 7.57 -4.02
C ILE A 166 3.27 8.39 -5.31
N ILE A 167 4.17 8.22 -6.28
CA ILE A 167 4.10 8.91 -7.57
C ILE A 167 2.79 8.61 -8.28
N SER A 168 2.35 7.35 -8.30
CA SER A 168 1.07 6.96 -8.91
C SER A 168 -0.11 7.69 -8.26
N LEU A 169 -0.12 7.85 -6.94
CA LEU A 169 -1.17 8.57 -6.23
C LEU A 169 -1.19 10.07 -6.58
N LEU A 170 -0.04 10.66 -6.87
CA LEU A 170 0.11 12.07 -7.25
C LEU A 170 -0.24 12.36 -8.72
N ILE A 171 -0.28 11.34 -9.60
CA ILE A 171 -0.68 11.53 -11.00
C ILE A 171 -2.19 11.86 -11.07
N PRO A 172 -2.57 13.04 -11.60
CA PRO A 172 -3.97 13.41 -11.76
C PRO A 172 -4.64 12.50 -12.80
N SER A 173 -5.84 12.00 -12.48
CA SER A 173 -6.69 11.34 -13.47
C SER A 173 -7.14 12.38 -14.48
N ARG A 174 -6.74 12.25 -15.75
CA ARG A 174 -7.29 13.11 -16.82
C ARG A 174 -8.81 12.93 -16.83
N ARG A 175 -9.55 14.01 -16.57
CA ARG A 175 -11.00 14.08 -16.80
C ARG A 175 -11.27 14.03 -18.30
#